data_AF-A0A2D5ALR1-F1
#
_entry.id   AF-A0A2D5ALR1-F1
#
_cell.length_a   1.000
_cell.length_b   1.000
_cell.length_c   1.000
_cell.angle_alpha   90.00
_cell.angle_beta   90.00
_cell.angle_gamma   90.00
#
_symmetry.space_group_name_H-M   'P 1'
#
loop_
_entity.id
_entity.type
_entity.pdbx_description
1 polymer ?
#
loop_
_entity_poly.entity_id
_entity_poly.type
_entity_poly.pdbx_seq_one_letter_code
_entity_poly.pdbx_strand_id
1 'polypeptide(L)'
;MAKIKISHKCARLVYASLILYLLLTLPLLAITLRSEYVRFVVTQTITHWKGKRLGVDNIFIGDSITAAGRNWGAPFNSINLAGNGYTVWQITSQVNKTPSYKAENLFILAGTNDVVSGRAFTAAQFEADYTQLLERALETELRVFVTEIPFTIHEEHHQKIAKAN
;
A
#
# COMPACT_ATOMS: atom_id res chain seq x y z
N MET A 1 -50.20 5.95 14.77
CA MET A 1 -49.07 6.39 13.90
C MET A 1 -49.20 7.87 13.60
N ALA A 2 -48.30 8.72 14.12
CA ALA A 2 -48.32 10.16 13.85
C ALA A 2 -47.73 10.46 12.46
N LYS A 3 -48.46 11.19 11.61
CA LYS A 3 -47.95 11.66 10.31
C LYS A 3 -47.16 12.97 10.52
N ILE A 4 -45.85 12.93 10.31
CA ILE A 4 -45.01 14.13 10.32
C ILE A 4 -45.37 14.97 9.08
N LYS A 5 -45.97 16.16 9.30
CA LYS A 5 -46.21 17.14 8.22
C LYS A 5 -44.95 17.96 7.99
N ILE A 6 -44.19 17.63 6.96
CA ILE A 6 -43.07 18.48 6.51
C ILE A 6 -43.64 19.68 5.75
N SER A 7 -43.33 20.89 6.23
CA SER A 7 -43.72 22.13 5.54
C SER A 7 -43.06 22.22 4.16
N HIS A 8 -43.80 22.68 3.14
CA HIS A 8 -43.26 22.90 1.79
C HIS A 8 -42.00 23.78 1.77
N LYS A 9 -41.87 24.73 2.70
CA LYS A 9 -40.65 25.55 2.85
C LYS A 9 -39.45 24.71 3.29
N CYS A 10 -39.67 23.79 4.23
CA CYS A 10 -38.64 22.87 4.73
C CYS A 10 -38.19 21.91 3.62
N ALA A 11 -39.14 21.38 2.84
CA ALA A 11 -38.83 20.54 1.68
C ALA A 11 -37.95 21.29 0.65
N ARG A 12 -38.29 22.54 0.31
CA ARG A 12 -37.49 23.36 -0.62
C ARG A 12 -36.07 23.62 -0.13
N LEU A 13 -35.89 23.88 1.17
CA LEU A 13 -34.56 24.06 1.75
C LEU A 13 -33.74 22.78 1.67
N VAL A 14 -34.31 21.63 2.03
CA VAL A 14 -33.63 20.33 1.90
C VAL A 14 -33.22 20.07 0.45
N TYR A 15 -34.11 20.31 -0.53
CA TYR A 15 -33.76 20.16 -1.95
C TYR A 15 -32.64 21.11 -2.38
N ALA A 16 -32.71 22.39 -2.00
CA ALA A 16 -31.67 23.36 -2.32
C ALA A 16 -30.31 22.97 -1.72
N SER A 17 -30.30 22.47 -0.47
CA SER A 17 -29.09 21.97 0.19
C SER A 17 -28.51 20.74 -0.51
N LEU A 18 -29.35 19.79 -0.95
CA LEU A 18 -28.90 18.61 -1.70
C LEU A 18 -28.33 18.98 -3.06
N ILE A 19 -28.97 19.89 -3.80
CA ILE A 19 -28.47 20.39 -5.08
C ILE A 19 -27.12 21.09 -4.89
N LEU A 20 -27.02 21.98 -3.90
CA LEU A 20 -25.77 22.67 -3.59
C LEU A 20 -24.66 21.69 -3.22
N TYR A 21 -24.95 20.70 -2.37
CA TYR A 21 -24.02 19.64 -2.03
C TYR A 21 -23.54 18.87 -3.26
N LEU A 22 -24.46 18.49 -4.15
CA LEU A 22 -24.13 17.80 -5.40
C LEU A 22 -23.21 18.67 -6.26
N LEU A 23 -23.56 19.94 -6.48
CA LEU A 23 -22.76 20.86 -7.30
C LEU A 23 -21.34 21.06 -6.73
N LEU A 24 -21.20 21.11 -5.41
CA LEU A 24 -19.90 21.26 -4.74
C LEU A 24 -19.06 19.97 -4.78
N THR A 25 -19.70 18.81 -4.75
CA THR A 25 -18.98 17.51 -4.75
C THR A 25 -18.69 16.97 -6.15
N LEU A 26 -19.42 17.41 -7.17
CA LEU A 26 -19.26 16.93 -8.56
C LEU A 26 -17.85 17.16 -9.13
N PRO A 27 -17.18 18.32 -8.92
CA PRO A 27 -15.80 18.51 -9.36
C PRO A 27 -14.82 17.56 -8.65
N LEU A 28 -15.01 17.33 -7.35
CA LEU A 28 -14.19 16.38 -6.59
C LEU A 28 -14.38 14.95 -7.10
N LEU A 29 -15.62 14.57 -7.38
CA LEU A 29 -15.94 13.28 -8.00
C LEU A 29 -15.31 13.17 -9.39
N ALA A 30 -15.39 14.21 -10.23
CA ALA A 30 -14.80 14.23 -11.56
C ALA A 30 -13.26 14.09 -11.52
N ILE A 31 -12.59 14.81 -10.62
CA ILE A 31 -11.13 14.69 -10.40
C ILE A 31 -10.77 13.27 -9.96
N THR A 32 -11.53 12.72 -9.02
CA THR A 32 -11.34 11.35 -8.53
C THR A 32 -11.52 10.35 -9.67
N LEU A 33 -12.56 10.49 -10.50
CA LEU A 33 -12.81 9.57 -11.61
C LEU A 33 -11.77 9.69 -12.73
N ARG A 34 -11.16 10.85 -12.95
CA ARG A 34 -10.14 11.03 -14.00
C ARG A 34 -8.72 10.68 -13.57
N SER A 35 -8.34 10.96 -12.33
CA SER A 35 -6.96 10.77 -11.87
C SER A 35 -6.78 9.43 -11.16
N GLU A 36 -6.05 8.53 -11.81
CA GLU A 36 -5.68 7.23 -11.26
C GLU A 36 -4.96 7.34 -9.90
N TYR A 37 -4.06 8.34 -9.79
CA TYR A 37 -3.33 8.64 -8.56
C TYR A 37 -4.28 9.07 -7.44
N VAL A 38 -5.24 9.96 -7.72
CA VAL A 38 -6.22 10.41 -6.71
C VAL A 38 -7.08 9.24 -6.25
N ARG A 39 -7.55 8.37 -7.17
CA ARG A 39 -8.28 7.15 -6.79
C ARG A 39 -7.46 6.27 -5.87
N PHE A 40 -6.18 6.09 -6.17
CA PHE A 40 -5.29 5.30 -5.34
C PHE A 40 -5.13 5.92 -3.95
N VAL A 41 -4.83 7.21 -3.84
CA VAL A 41 -4.68 7.90 -2.54
C VAL A 41 -5.95 7.81 -1.71
N VAL A 42 -7.12 8.05 -2.31
CA VAL A 42 -8.42 7.92 -1.63
C VAL A 42 -8.65 6.48 -1.18
N THR A 43 -8.45 5.50 -2.06
CA THR A 43 -8.62 4.08 -1.74
C THR A 43 -7.68 3.66 -0.62
N GLN A 44 -6.42 4.09 -0.68
CA GLN A 44 -5.41 3.78 0.32
C GLN A 44 -5.74 4.41 1.67
N THR A 45 -6.26 5.64 1.67
CA THR A 45 -6.72 6.31 2.90
C THR A 45 -7.86 5.53 3.53
N ILE A 46 -8.89 5.17 2.74
CA ILE A 46 -10.02 4.37 3.23
C ILE A 46 -9.53 3.02 3.76
N THR A 47 -8.63 2.37 3.02
CA THR A 47 -8.07 1.06 3.40
C THR A 47 -7.23 1.14 4.66
N HIS A 48 -6.47 2.22 4.86
CA HIS A 48 -5.71 2.46 6.08
C HIS A 48 -6.61 2.56 7.31
N TRP A 49 -7.68 3.35 7.21
CA TRP A 49 -8.67 3.48 8.29
C TRP A 49 -9.41 2.17 8.54
N LYS A 50 -9.87 1.50 7.47
CA LYS A 50 -10.51 0.19 7.56
C LYS A 50 -9.58 -0.82 8.21
N GLY A 51 -8.34 -0.93 7.75
CA GLY A 51 -7.37 -1.92 8.23
C GLY A 51 -7.08 -1.79 9.71
N LYS A 52 -6.94 -0.57 10.23
CA LYS A 52 -6.75 -0.36 11.67
C LYS A 52 -7.95 -0.77 12.53
N ARG A 53 -9.17 -0.69 11.98
CA ARG A 53 -10.40 -0.98 12.73
C ARG A 53 -10.87 -2.43 12.55
N LEU A 54 -11.01 -2.84 11.30
CA LEU A 54 -11.65 -4.08 10.86
C LEU A 54 -10.67 -5.12 10.28
N GLY A 55 -9.44 -4.72 9.98
CA GLY A 55 -8.47 -5.58 9.30
C GLY A 55 -8.47 -5.42 7.78
N VAL A 56 -7.42 -5.99 7.16
CA VAL A 56 -7.24 -6.17 5.71
C VAL A 56 -6.72 -7.58 5.48
N ASP A 57 -6.83 -8.11 4.27
CA ASP A 57 -6.38 -9.48 3.99
C ASP A 57 -4.85 -9.50 3.78
N ASN A 58 -4.34 -8.46 3.12
CA ASN A 58 -2.96 -8.45 2.61
C ASN A 58 -2.21 -7.16 2.98
N ILE A 59 -0.95 -7.32 3.36
CA ILE A 59 0.01 -6.22 3.49
C ILE A 59 1.14 -6.42 2.49
N PHE A 60 1.47 -5.38 1.74
CA PHE A 60 2.61 -5.34 0.83
C PHE A 60 3.68 -4.41 1.41
N ILE A 61 4.89 -4.94 1.62
CA ILE A 61 6.08 -4.18 1.99
C ILE A 61 7.14 -4.32 0.89
N GLY A 62 7.97 -3.29 0.77
CA GLY A 62 9.05 -3.31 -0.20
C GLY A 62 9.53 -1.94 -0.62
N ASP A 63 10.12 -1.89 -1.81
CA ASP A 63 10.69 -0.70 -2.39
C ASP A 63 9.77 0.01 -3.41
N SER A 64 10.35 0.79 -4.32
CA SER A 64 9.65 1.52 -5.38
C SER A 64 8.83 0.62 -6.32
N ILE A 65 9.24 -0.63 -6.57
CA ILE A 65 8.48 -1.56 -7.40
C ILE A 65 7.15 -1.88 -6.71
N THR A 66 7.23 -2.22 -5.42
CA THR A 66 6.05 -2.47 -4.59
C THR A 66 5.19 -1.22 -4.47
N ALA A 67 5.78 -0.06 -4.21
CA ALA A 67 5.05 1.21 -4.09
C ALA A 67 4.30 1.55 -5.40
N ALA A 68 4.94 1.35 -6.56
CA ALA A 68 4.33 1.57 -7.87
C ALA A 68 3.20 0.57 -8.18
N GLY A 69 3.26 -0.65 -7.63
CA GLY A 69 2.21 -1.67 -7.73
C GLY A 69 0.90 -1.32 -7.00
N ARG A 70 0.90 -0.26 -6.16
CA ARG A 70 -0.30 0.26 -5.48
C ARG A 70 -1.00 -0.82 -4.66
N ASN A 71 -2.28 -1.11 -4.91
CA ASN A 71 -3.05 -2.11 -4.15
C ASN A 71 -2.97 -3.52 -4.76
N TRP A 72 -2.10 -3.72 -5.77
CA TRP A 72 -1.88 -5.04 -6.39
C TRP A 72 -3.18 -5.76 -6.80
N GLY A 73 -4.14 -4.98 -7.35
CA GLY A 73 -5.43 -5.51 -7.83
C GLY A 73 -6.51 -5.75 -6.77
N ALA A 74 -6.22 -5.56 -5.48
CA ALA A 74 -7.16 -5.82 -4.38
C ALA A 74 -7.49 -4.54 -3.58
N PRO A 75 -8.30 -3.61 -4.13
CA PRO A 75 -8.67 -2.39 -3.43
C PRO A 75 -9.46 -2.72 -2.13
N PHE A 76 -9.25 -1.92 -1.08
CA PHE A 76 -9.91 -2.05 0.23
C PHE A 76 -9.54 -3.28 1.08
N ASN A 77 -8.93 -4.31 0.50
CA ASN A 77 -8.48 -5.51 1.21
C ASN A 77 -6.96 -5.66 1.26
N SER A 78 -6.24 -4.71 0.69
CA SER A 78 -4.79 -4.70 0.65
C SER A 78 -4.25 -3.34 1.03
N ILE A 79 -3.23 -3.31 1.89
CA ILE A 79 -2.48 -2.09 2.18
C ILE A 79 -1.05 -2.22 1.67
N ASN A 80 -0.55 -1.11 1.13
CA ASN A 80 0.81 -1.01 0.63
C ASN A 80 1.59 -0.03 1.51
N LEU A 81 2.60 -0.55 2.18
CA LEU A 81 3.46 0.17 3.12
C LEU A 81 4.86 0.44 2.54
N ALA A 82 5.06 0.11 1.26
CA ALA A 82 6.31 0.23 0.55
C ALA A 82 6.76 1.69 0.40
N GLY A 83 8.06 1.88 0.21
CA GLY A 83 8.71 3.19 0.09
C GLY A 83 9.66 3.25 -1.10
N ASN A 84 9.78 4.42 -1.72
CA ASN A 84 10.67 4.59 -2.86
C ASN A 84 12.14 4.52 -2.46
N GLY A 85 12.94 3.76 -3.23
CA GLY A 85 14.39 3.66 -3.06
C GLY A 85 14.85 2.90 -1.81
N TYR A 86 13.97 2.12 -1.19
CA TYR A 86 14.31 1.40 0.05
C TYR A 86 15.20 0.19 -0.24
N THR A 87 16.23 0.03 0.58
CA THR A 87 17.07 -1.18 0.67
C THR A 87 16.45 -2.20 1.62
N VAL A 88 16.97 -3.43 1.65
CA VAL A 88 16.50 -4.52 2.53
C VAL A 88 16.40 -4.06 3.99
N TRP A 89 17.46 -3.47 4.55
CA TRP A 89 17.46 -3.00 5.95
C TRP A 89 16.37 -1.95 6.24
N GLN A 90 16.03 -1.11 5.26
CA GLN A 90 14.99 -0.08 5.40
C GLN A 90 13.60 -0.71 5.35
N ILE A 91 13.42 -1.75 4.55
CA ILE A 91 12.17 -2.50 4.44
C ILE A 91 11.85 -3.20 5.77
N THR A 92 12.85 -3.64 6.53
CA THR A 92 12.68 -4.21 7.89
C THR A 92 11.86 -3.27 8.80
N SER A 93 12.04 -1.95 8.67
CA SER A 93 11.24 -0.98 9.44
C SER A 93 9.75 -0.95 9.08
N GLN A 94 9.38 -1.39 7.87
CA GLN A 94 7.99 -1.49 7.43
C GLN A 94 7.26 -2.65 8.13
N VAL A 95 7.97 -3.74 8.47
CA VAL A 95 7.40 -4.88 9.21
C VAL A 95 6.82 -4.43 10.55
N ASN A 96 7.47 -3.48 11.23
CA ASN A 96 7.00 -2.93 12.51
C ASN A 96 5.65 -2.20 12.42
N LYS A 97 5.20 -1.83 11.21
CA LYS A 97 3.90 -1.18 10.99
C LYS A 97 2.76 -2.20 10.80
N THR A 98 3.10 -3.44 10.47
CA THR A 98 2.15 -4.50 10.11
C THR A 98 1.17 -4.88 11.23
N PRO A 99 1.54 -4.91 12.53
CA PRO A 99 0.61 -5.36 13.58
C PRO A 99 -0.63 -4.46 13.71
N SER A 100 -0.55 -3.21 13.24
CA SER A 100 -1.67 -2.27 13.32
C SER A 100 -2.83 -2.57 12.37
N TYR A 101 -2.67 -3.51 11.41
CA TYR A 101 -3.65 -3.75 10.35
C TYR A 101 -4.39 -5.08 10.42
N LYS A 102 -4.19 -5.89 11.48
CA LYS A 102 -4.88 -7.17 11.71
C LYS A 102 -4.99 -8.03 10.44
N ALA A 103 -3.89 -8.16 9.71
CA ALA A 103 -3.87 -8.85 8.43
C ALA A 103 -3.64 -10.35 8.58
N GLU A 104 -3.80 -11.08 7.48
CA GLU A 104 -3.48 -12.50 7.41
C GLU A 104 -2.19 -12.76 6.62
N ASN A 105 -1.92 -11.95 5.59
CA ASN A 105 -0.81 -12.17 4.66
C ASN A 105 0.14 -10.98 4.61
N LEU A 106 1.45 -11.26 4.58
CA LEU A 106 2.52 -10.29 4.35
C LEU A 106 3.30 -10.66 3.10
N PHE A 107 3.29 -9.78 2.11
CA PHE A 107 4.07 -9.90 0.87
C PHE A 107 5.28 -8.98 0.91
N ILE A 108 6.45 -9.54 0.63
CA ILE A 108 7.74 -8.87 0.72
C ILE A 108 8.44 -8.93 -0.64
N LEU A 109 8.77 -7.77 -1.19
CA LEU A 109 9.71 -7.61 -2.30
C LEU A 109 10.81 -6.65 -1.85
N ALA A 110 12.05 -7.15 -1.80
CA ALA A 110 13.19 -6.42 -1.27
C ALA A 110 14.46 -6.74 -2.07
N GLY A 111 15.45 -5.84 -2.05
CA GLY A 111 16.78 -6.08 -2.59
C GLY A 111 17.09 -5.44 -3.93
N THR A 112 16.11 -4.90 -4.67
CA THR A 112 16.39 -4.23 -5.94
C THR A 112 17.37 -3.07 -5.75
N ASN A 113 17.13 -2.20 -4.76
CA ASN A 113 18.02 -1.06 -4.54
C ASN A 113 19.39 -1.48 -4.02
N ASP A 114 19.49 -2.50 -3.18
CA ASP A 114 20.77 -3.02 -2.69
C ASP A 114 21.69 -3.46 -3.83
N VAL A 115 21.09 -4.14 -4.82
CA VAL A 115 21.77 -4.66 -6.02
C VAL A 115 22.05 -3.57 -7.05
N VAL A 116 21.05 -2.72 -7.36
CA VAL A 116 21.12 -1.72 -8.44
C VAL A 116 21.91 -0.48 -8.02
N SER A 117 21.68 0.04 -6.82
CA SER A 117 22.38 1.26 -6.34
C SER A 117 23.82 0.99 -5.87
N GLY A 118 24.26 -0.27 -5.86
CA GLY A 118 25.61 -0.66 -5.45
C GLY A 118 25.87 -0.47 -3.94
N ARG A 119 24.81 -0.32 -3.14
CA ARG A 119 24.90 -0.07 -1.71
C ARG A 119 25.04 -1.34 -0.88
N ALA A 120 24.81 -2.52 -1.46
CA ALA A 120 25.25 -3.78 -0.86
C ALA A 120 26.80 -3.76 -0.82
N PHE A 121 27.35 -3.29 0.30
CA PHE A 121 28.79 -3.18 0.53
C PHE A 121 29.49 -4.54 0.37
N THR A 122 28.78 -5.65 0.62
CA THR A 122 29.22 -7.04 0.37
C THR A 122 28.01 -8.00 0.26
N ALA A 123 28.21 -9.21 -0.28
CA ALA A 123 27.19 -10.27 -0.27
C ALA A 123 26.80 -10.70 1.16
N ALA A 124 27.77 -10.73 2.09
CA ALA A 124 27.52 -11.06 3.49
C ALA A 124 26.61 -10.03 4.19
N GLN A 125 26.76 -8.74 3.88
CA GLN A 125 25.86 -7.71 4.42
C GLN A 125 24.45 -7.87 3.88
N PHE A 126 24.31 -8.16 2.58
CA PHE A 126 23.00 -8.40 1.98
C PHE A 126 22.29 -9.59 2.63
N GLU A 127 23.01 -10.71 2.83
CA GLU A 127 22.51 -11.90 3.52
C GLU A 127 22.12 -11.59 4.98
N ALA A 128 22.93 -10.82 5.71
CA ALA A 128 22.63 -10.41 7.07
C ALA A 128 21.38 -9.53 7.17
N ASP A 129 21.25 -8.53 6.29
CA ASP A 129 20.08 -7.65 6.23
C ASP A 129 18.81 -8.43 5.88
N TYR A 130 18.92 -9.39 4.95
CA TYR A 130 17.80 -10.23 4.55
C TYR A 130 17.40 -11.21 5.66
N THR A 131 18.37 -11.79 6.35
CA THR A 131 18.14 -12.64 7.53
C THR A 131 17.37 -11.87 8.60
N GLN A 132 17.80 -10.65 8.90
CA GLN A 132 17.10 -9.79 9.87
C GLN A 132 15.68 -9.45 9.43
N LEU A 133 15.46 -9.18 8.14
CA LEU A 133 14.13 -8.95 7.59
C LEU A 133 13.22 -10.18 7.77
N LEU A 134 13.72 -11.37 7.46
CA LEU A 134 12.96 -12.62 7.59
C LEU A 134 12.68 -12.97 9.05
N GLU A 135 13.65 -12.86 9.94
CA GLU A 135 13.45 -13.06 11.38
C GLU A 135 12.35 -12.14 11.90
N ARG A 136 12.41 -10.84 11.58
CA ARG A 136 11.39 -9.87 11.98
C ARG A 136 10.02 -10.16 11.36
N ALA A 137 9.97 -10.65 10.13
CA ALA A 137 8.73 -11.04 9.47
C ALA A 137 8.12 -12.31 10.10
N LEU A 138 8.95 -13.27 10.49
CA LEU A 138 8.53 -14.51 11.14
C LEU A 138 8.14 -14.32 12.61
N GLU A 139 8.60 -13.25 13.26
CA GLU A 139 8.08 -12.79 14.57
C GLU A 139 6.62 -12.30 14.48
N THR A 140 6.10 -12.06 13.27
CA THR A 140 4.68 -11.72 13.08
C THR A 140 3.80 -12.98 13.05
N GLU A 141 2.52 -12.85 13.39
CA GLU A 141 1.52 -13.92 13.23
C GLU A 141 1.03 -14.08 11.77
N LEU A 142 1.66 -13.38 10.81
CA LEU A 142 1.21 -13.31 9.42
C LEU A 142 1.80 -14.46 8.60
N ARG A 143 1.07 -14.89 7.55
CA ARG A 143 1.62 -15.74 6.51
C ARG A 143 2.54 -14.92 5.61
N VAL A 144 3.83 -15.22 5.65
CA VAL A 144 4.86 -14.48 4.92
C VAL A 144 5.09 -15.07 3.52
N PHE A 145 5.02 -14.21 2.51
CA PHE A 145 5.36 -14.49 1.12
C PHE A 145 6.48 -13.57 0.69
N VAL A 146 7.55 -14.16 0.18
CA VAL A 146 8.74 -13.45 -0.27
C VAL A 146 8.87 -13.65 -1.77
N THR A 147 9.06 -12.58 -2.52
CA THR A 147 9.28 -12.65 -3.96
C THR A 147 10.74 -12.43 -4.29
N GLU A 148 11.21 -13.07 -5.35
CA GLU A 148 12.51 -12.78 -5.95
C GLU A 148 12.60 -11.33 -6.44
N ILE A 149 13.83 -10.82 -6.56
CA ILE A 149 14.12 -9.55 -7.21
C ILE A 149 13.79 -9.71 -8.71
N PRO A 150 12.90 -8.90 -9.28
CA PRO A 150 12.57 -9.02 -10.70
C PRO A 150 13.78 -8.65 -11.56
N PHE A 151 14.02 -9.45 -12.61
CA PHE A 151 15.06 -9.16 -13.60
C PHE A 151 14.79 -7.82 -14.32
N THR A 152 15.87 -7.17 -14.73
CA THR A 152 15.85 -5.94 -15.51
C THR A 152 16.45 -6.17 -16.89
N ILE A 153 16.08 -5.30 -17.84
CA ILE A 153 16.61 -5.28 -19.20
C ILE A 153 18.08 -4.85 -19.26
N HIS A 154 18.62 -4.28 -18.18
CA HIS A 154 20.02 -3.86 -18.10
C HIS A 154 20.91 -5.03 -17.71
N GLU A 155 21.70 -5.52 -18.67
CA GLU A 155 22.60 -6.69 -18.52
C GLU A 155 23.52 -6.59 -17.30
N GLU A 156 24.02 -5.39 -17.01
CA GLU A 156 24.91 -5.13 -15.86
C GLU A 156 24.26 -5.44 -14.50
N HIS A 157 22.94 -5.34 -14.41
CA HIS A 157 22.18 -5.65 -13.20
C HIS A 157 21.67 -7.08 -13.21
N HIS A 158 21.46 -7.67 -14.41
CA HIS A 158 20.97 -9.03 -14.56
C HIS A 158 21.83 -10.04 -13.80
N GLN A 159 23.15 -10.01 -13.99
CA GLN A 159 24.08 -10.93 -13.31
C GLN A 159 24.09 -10.74 -11.79
N LYS A 160 23.94 -9.49 -11.32
CA LYS A 160 23.92 -9.19 -9.89
C LYS A 160 22.62 -9.67 -9.24
N ILE A 161 21.49 -9.51 -9.94
CA ILE A 161 20.18 -10.01 -9.51
C ILE A 161 20.19 -11.54 -9.50
N ALA A 162 20.70 -12.18 -10.54
CA ALA A 162 20.80 -13.65 -10.62
C ALA A 162 21.65 -14.25 -9.48
N LYS A 163 22.61 -13.50 -8.94
CA LYS A 163 23.41 -13.91 -7.79
C LYS A 163 22.73 -13.66 -6.44
N ALA A 164 21.81 -12.69 -6.39
CA ALA A 164 21.13 -12.28 -5.18
C ALA A 164 19.85 -13.07 -4.90
N ASN A 165 19.16 -13.53 -5.95
CA ASN A 165 18.07 -14.50 -5.88
C ASN A 165 18.60 -15.91 -5.58
#